data_AF-A0A920RYM2-F1
#
_entry.id   AF-A0A920RYM2-F1
#
_cell.length_a   1.000
_cell.length_b   1.000
_cell.length_c   1.000
_cell.angle_alpha   90.00
_cell.angle_beta   90.00
_cell.angle_gamma   90.00
#
_symmetry.space_group_name_H-M   'P 1'
#
loop_
_entity.id
_entity.type
_entity.pdbx_description
1 polymer ?
#
loop_
_entity_poly.entity_id
_entity_poly.type
_entity_poly.pdbx_seq_one_letter_code
_entity_poly.pdbx_strand_id
1 'polypeptide(L)'
;MIVLVDMNSFFASIEQLDQPELFGRPIAVTNGRQGTCIITCSYEARYWGIKTGMRLKQAKKLCPELIQRPSRPKRYAEISTRICRSNKHYP
;
A
#
# COMPACT_ATOMS: atom_id res chain seq x y z
N MET A 1 5.76 2.33 30.24
CA MET A 1 6.35 2.43 28.89
C MET A 1 5.22 2.49 27.89
N ILE A 2 5.24 3.42 26.93
CA ILE A 2 4.23 3.50 25.86
C ILE A 2 4.94 3.13 24.55
N VAL A 3 4.38 2.19 23.78
CA VAL A 3 4.91 1.73 22.50
C VAL A 3 3.91 2.06 21.40
N LEU A 4 4.38 2.75 20.35
CA LEU A 4 3.61 3.03 19.13
C LEU A 4 4.09 2.10 18.02
N VAL A 5 3.15 1.45 17.33
CA VAL A 5 3.44 0.58 16.18
C VAL A 5 2.73 1.14 14.96
N ASP A 6 3.51 1.55 13.95
CA ASP A 6 3.01 2.00 12.65
C ASP A 6 3.46 1.05 11.53
N MET A 7 2.59 0.83 10.55
CA MET A 7 2.85 -0.09 9.45
C MET A 7 3.17 0.68 8.17
N ASN A 8 4.45 0.68 7.80
CA ASN A 8 4.88 1.38 6.61
C ASN A 8 4.24 0.81 5.34
N SER A 9 3.69 1.70 4.50
CA SER A 9 3.08 1.34 3.21
C SER A 9 2.05 0.19 3.29
N PHE A 10 1.31 0.10 4.40
CA PHE A 10 0.45 -1.02 4.78
C PHE A 10 -0.36 -1.67 3.64
N PHE A 11 -1.18 -0.91 2.89
CA PHE A 11 -1.99 -1.52 1.83
C PHE A 11 -1.16 -2.04 0.66
N ALA A 12 -0.08 -1.35 0.28
CA ALA A 12 0.81 -1.82 -0.78
C ALA A 12 1.52 -3.12 -0.37
N SER A 13 1.97 -3.21 0.88
CA SER A 13 2.58 -4.43 1.42
C SER A 13 1.61 -5.61 1.45
N ILE A 14 0.32 -5.39 1.75
CA ILE A 14 -0.70 -6.44 1.66
C ILE A 14 -0.92 -6.89 0.20
N GLU A 15 -0.94 -5.96 -0.76
CA GLU A 15 -1.03 -6.34 -2.18
C GLU A 15 0.15 -7.21 -2.61
N GLN A 16 1.38 -6.86 -2.20
CA GLN A 16 2.59 -7.63 -2.51
C GLN A 16 2.64 -8.97 -1.79
N LEU A 17 2.11 -9.06 -0.57
CA LEU A 17 2.00 -10.31 0.17
C LEU A 17 1.03 -11.29 -0.51
N ASP A 18 -0.14 -10.79 -0.95
CA ASP A 18 -1.16 -11.62 -1.59
C ASP A 18 -0.83 -11.96 -3.06
N GLN A 19 0.00 -11.16 -3.73
CA GLN A 19 0.43 -11.36 -5.12
C GLN A 19 1.95 -11.25 -5.22
N PRO A 20 2.68 -12.38 -5.11
CA PRO A 20 4.13 -12.40 -5.14
C PRO A 20 4.74 -11.75 -6.39
N GLU A 21 4.04 -11.74 -7.53
CA GLU A 21 4.51 -11.07 -8.74
C GLU A 21 4.64 -9.53 -8.63
N LEU A 22 4.09 -8.93 -7.56
CA LEU A 22 4.21 -7.50 -7.28
C LEU A 22 5.43 -7.17 -6.39
N PHE A 23 6.12 -8.18 -5.88
CA PHE A 23 7.30 -7.98 -5.04
C PHE A 23 8.43 -7.33 -5.86
N GLY A 24 9.07 -6.30 -5.29
CA GLY A 24 10.12 -5.55 -5.99
C GLY A 24 9.62 -4.67 -7.13
N ARG A 25 8.29 -4.53 -7.31
CA ARG A 25 7.71 -3.72 -8.40
C ARG A 25 7.11 -2.41 -7.87
N PRO A 26 7.18 -1.31 -8.65
CA PRO A 26 6.54 -0.06 -8.29
C PRO A 26 5.02 -0.23 -8.38
N ILE A 27 4.36 -0.26 -7.22
CA ILE A 27 2.90 -0.35 -7.15
C ILE A 27 2.29 0.86 -6.44
N ALA A 28 1.09 1.24 -6.88
CA ALA A 28 0.28 2.27 -6.24
C ALA A 28 -1.17 1.79 -6.08
N VAL A 29 -1.74 2.00 -4.90
CA VAL A 29 -3.14 1.70 -4.62
C VAL A 29 -3.98 2.94 -4.87
N THR A 30 -5.14 2.77 -5.49
CA THR A 30 -6.14 3.83 -5.73
C THR A 30 -7.51 3.44 -5.19
N ASN A 31 -8.42 4.42 -5.02
CA ASN A 31 -9.81 4.14 -4.65
C ASN A 31 -10.57 3.50 -5.83
N GLY A 32 -10.50 2.16 -5.93
CA GLY A 32 -11.00 1.42 -7.08
C GLY A 32 -10.19 1.61 -8.36
N ARG A 33 -10.60 0.95 -9.45
CA ARG A 33 -9.88 0.96 -10.75
C ARG A 33 -9.92 2.30 -11.46
N GLN A 34 -11.02 3.05 -11.30
CA GLN A 34 -11.19 4.39 -11.89
C GLN A 34 -10.63 5.49 -10.99
N GLY A 35 -10.13 5.15 -9.79
CA GLY A 35 -9.53 6.10 -8.88
C GLY A 35 -8.33 6.80 -9.50
N THR A 36 -8.33 8.14 -9.46
CA THR A 36 -7.28 8.96 -10.07
C THR A 36 -6.23 9.44 -9.07
N CYS A 37 -6.44 9.20 -7.77
CA CYS A 37 -5.55 9.62 -6.70
C CYS A 37 -4.92 8.39 -6.01
N ILE A 38 -3.62 8.46 -5.75
CA ILE A 38 -2.86 7.43 -5.04
C ILE A 38 -3.15 7.53 -3.55
N ILE A 39 -3.72 6.46 -2.97
CA ILE A 39 -3.99 6.38 -1.53
C ILE A 39 -2.79 5.82 -0.76
N THR A 40 -1.97 4.98 -1.39
CA THR A 40 -0.67 4.56 -0.89
C THR A 40 0.17 4.00 -2.04
N CYS A 41 1.47 3.88 -1.84
CA CYS A 41 2.41 3.35 -2.82
C CYS A 41 3.52 2.52 -2.15
N SER A 42 4.11 1.61 -2.91
CA SER A 42 5.23 0.80 -2.43
C SER A 42 6.51 1.61 -2.32
N TYR A 43 7.52 1.05 -1.65
CA TYR A 43 8.82 1.69 -1.52
C TYR A 43 9.50 1.89 -2.88
N GLU A 44 9.36 0.92 -3.78
CA GLU A 44 9.87 1.01 -5.15
C GLU A 44 9.21 2.18 -5.88
N ALA A 45 7.89 2.38 -5.73
CA ALA A 45 7.21 3.54 -6.30
C ALA A 45 7.70 4.86 -5.67
N ARG A 46 7.96 4.90 -4.35
CA ARG A 46 8.51 6.09 -3.68
C ARG A 46 9.91 6.44 -4.17
N TYR A 47 10.73 5.45 -4.52
CA TYR A 47 12.05 5.68 -5.13
C TYR A 47 11.94 6.49 -6.43
N TRP A 48 10.89 6.26 -7.22
CA TRP A 48 10.57 7.06 -8.42
C TRP A 48 9.95 8.45 -8.11
N GLY A 49 9.91 8.86 -6.84
CA GLY A 49 9.34 10.14 -6.41
C GLY A 49 7.81 10.15 -6.29
N ILE A 50 7.15 8.99 -6.40
CA ILE A 50 5.70 8.88 -6.25
C ILE A 50 5.32 9.00 -4.77
N LYS A 51 4.24 9.74 -4.50
CA LYS A 51 3.78 10.05 -3.13
C LYS A 51 2.30 9.78 -2.98
N THR A 52 1.86 9.52 -1.75
CA THR A 52 0.44 9.52 -1.40
C THR A 52 -0.20 10.88 -1.73
N GLY A 53 -1.41 10.87 -2.25
CA GLY A 53 -2.11 12.07 -2.74
C GLY A 53 -1.76 12.48 -4.17
N MET A 54 -0.74 11.89 -4.78
CA MET A 54 -0.36 12.18 -6.17
C MET A 54 -1.43 11.67 -7.15
N ARG A 55 -1.69 12.40 -8.23
CA ARG A 55 -2.56 11.91 -9.31
C ARG A 55 -1.88 10.75 -10.04
N LEU A 56 -2.60 9.67 -10.29
CA LEU A 56 -2.12 8.48 -11.00
C LEU A 56 -1.51 8.85 -12.36
N LYS A 57 -2.12 9.79 -13.10
CA LYS A 57 -1.60 10.25 -14.39
C LYS A 57 -0.22 10.91 -14.25
N GLN A 58 0.04 11.65 -13.16
CA GLN A 58 1.35 12.23 -12.89
C GLN A 58 2.34 11.15 -12.48
N ALA A 59 1.93 10.22 -11.60
CA ALA A 59 2.77 9.11 -11.18
C ALA A 59 3.21 8.21 -12.35
N LYS A 60 2.32 7.92 -13.30
CA LYS A 60 2.64 7.20 -14.53
C LYS A 60 3.62 7.93 -15.46
N LYS A 61 3.73 9.26 -15.36
CA LYS A 61 4.77 10.01 -16.08
C LYS A 61 6.14 9.86 -15.43
N LEU A 62 6.19 9.75 -14.09
CA LEU A 62 7.43 9.54 -13.34
C LEU A 62 7.92 8.09 -13.45
N CYS A 63 6.99 7.13 -13.43
CA CYS A 63 7.27 5.72 -13.57
C CYS A 63 6.23 5.10 -14.53
N PRO A 64 6.57 4.94 -15.83
CA PRO A 64 5.68 4.32 -16.81
C PRO A 64 5.29 2.88 -16.46
N GLU A 65 6.14 2.17 -15.73
CA GLU A 65 5.90 0.79 -15.28
C GLU A 65 5.03 0.68 -14.01
N LEU A 66 4.57 1.81 -13.46
CA LEU A 66 3.77 1.84 -12.24
C LEU A 66 2.49 0.99 -12.38
N ILE A 67 2.38 -0.01 -11.51
CA ILE A 67 1.20 -0.88 -11.45
C ILE A 67 0.15 -0.24 -10.54
N GLN A 68 -1.01 0.05 -11.11
CA GLN A 68 -2.17 0.49 -10.35
C GLN A 68 -2.90 -0.72 -9.75
N ARG A 69 -3.18 -0.68 -8.45
CA ARG A 69 -4.02 -1.66 -7.76
C ARG A 69 -5.27 -0.99 -7.18
N PRO A 70 -6.48 -1.55 -7.40
CA PRO A 70 -7.66 -1.07 -6.70
C PRO A 70 -7.60 -1.46 -5.22
N SER A 71 -8.04 -0.56 -4.34
CA SER A 71 -8.13 -0.85 -2.91
C SER A 71 -9.03 -2.06 -2.61
N ARG A 72 -8.58 -2.91 -1.68
CA ARG A 72 -9.32 -4.08 -1.16
C ARG A 72 -9.64 -3.88 0.33
N PRO A 73 -10.54 -2.95 0.70
CA PRO A 73 -10.74 -2.54 2.10
C PRO A 73 -11.12 -3.69 3.04
N LYS A 74 -11.92 -4.66 2.57
CA LYS A 74 -12.28 -5.86 3.35
C LYS A 74 -11.04 -6.66 3.76
N ARG A 75 -10.10 -6.86 2.82
CA ARG A 75 -8.85 -7.59 3.06
C ARG A 75 -7.92 -6.83 4.02
N TYR A 76 -7.84 -5.51 3.87
CA TYR A 76 -7.02 -4.68 4.75
C TYR A 76 -7.53 -4.69 6.20
N ALA A 77 -8.86 -4.66 6.38
CA ALA A 77 -9.49 -4.76 7.70
C ALA A 77 -9.26 -6.12 8.36
N GLU A 78 -9.32 -7.21 7.58
CA GLU A 78 -9.03 -8.57 8.07
C GLU A 78 -7.60 -8.68 8.63
N ILE A 79 -6.60 -8.24 7.86
CA ILE A 79 -5.19 -8.28 8.27
C ILE A 79 -4.94 -7.35 9.47
N SER A 80 -5.49 -6.14 9.44
CA SER A 80 -5.39 -5.19 10.58
C SER A 80 -5.97 -5.79 11.87
N THR A 81 -7.13 -6.44 11.79
CA THR A 81 -7.76 -7.11 12.94
C THR A 81 -6.88 -8.22 13.48
N ARG A 82 -6.26 -9.02 12.60
CA ARG A 82 -5.34 -10.09 12.99
C ARG A 82 -4.11 -9.56 13.72
N ILE A 83 -3.52 -8.46 13.23
CA ILE A 83 -2.34 -7.82 13.84
C ILE A 83 -2.72 -7.23 15.21
N CYS A 84 -3.84 -6.52 15.28
CA CYS A 84 -4.34 -5.96 16.55
C CYS A 84 -4.59 -7.06 17.59
N ARG A 85 -5.15 -8.21 17.19
CA ARG A 85 -5.32 -9.37 18.08
C ARG A 85 -3.99 -9.95 18.54
N SER A 86 -3.00 -10.09 17.66
CA SER A 86 -1.67 -10.59 18.02
C SER A 86 -0.96 -9.68 19.02
N ASN A 87 -1.13 -8.36 18.89
CA ASN A 87 -0.50 -7.38 19.78
C ASN A 87 -1.10 -7.37 21.20
N LYS A 88 -2.29 -7.95 21.41
CA LYS A 88 -2.90 -8.08 22.75
C LYS A 88 -2.25 -9.12 23.66
N HIS A 89 -1.30 -9.91 23.14
CA HIS A 89 -0.59 -10.95 23.89
C HIS A 89 0.80 -10.51 24.40
N TYR A 90 1.15 -9.23 24.28
CA TYR A 90 2.36 -8.69 24.92
C TYR A 90 2.05 -8.34 26.39
N PRO A 91 2.86 -8.82 27.37
CA PRO A 91 2.71 -8.46 28.77
C PRO A 91 3.05 -6.99 29.04
#